data_AF-A0A8H7D4T4-F1
#
_entry.id   AF-A0A8H7D4T4-F1
#
_cell.length_a   1.000
_cell.length_b   1.000
_cell.length_c   1.000
_cell.angle_alpha   90.00
_cell.angle_beta   90.00
_cell.angle_gamma   90.00
#
_symmetry.space_group_name_H-M   'P 1'
#
loop_
_entity.id
_entity.type
_entity.pdbx_description
1 polymer ?
#
loop_
_entity_poly.entity_id
_entity_poly.type
_entity_poly.pdbx_seq_one_letter_code
_entity_poly.pdbx_strand_id
1 'polypeptide(L)'
;MLLRQSLRCCPPLGSTRLFVPRLPAVPAFSISRPESTFTPSAHVSISPDKVLYRGPLTATFKRLKVFSLSSLALCLTITPVMFAIESNLPWSARAFLACTAIGTSSVSTAVIAWAGRSYVTALRLSKSPANDAIEQIEFTTLTLRLRPRITRVYDPLFVVPIDPPSGFAKWELAQLVLLPPHLRATPPAPGTEETVAETTDAQNRVLGRWVVRWGENGEGACHEGGNRREVFQRAYGATTGLH
;
A
#
# COMPACT_ATOMS: atom_id res chain seq x y z
N MET A 1 -26.38 51.95 13.60
CA MET A 1 -24.98 51.53 13.87
C MET A 1 -24.66 50.37 12.93
N LEU A 2 -24.24 50.60 11.68
CA LEU A 2 -22.89 50.94 11.18
C LEU A 2 -21.79 49.93 11.62
N LEU A 3 -21.47 48.95 10.76
CA LEU A 3 -20.15 48.70 10.11
C LEU A 3 -20.19 47.34 9.36
N ARG A 4 -20.19 47.31 8.01
CA ARG A 4 -19.02 47.13 7.11
C ARG A 4 -18.26 45.81 7.36
N GLN A 5 -18.54 44.74 6.62
CA GLN A 5 -17.91 44.41 5.32
C GLN A 5 -16.43 44.82 5.21
N SER A 6 -15.53 43.84 5.29
CA SER A 6 -14.13 43.96 4.88
C SER A 6 -13.81 42.85 3.89
N LEU A 7 -14.20 43.07 2.64
CA LEU A 7 -13.58 42.47 1.46
C LEU A 7 -12.10 42.92 1.42
N ARG A 8 -11.16 41.97 1.41
CA ARG A 8 -9.81 42.21 0.89
C ARG A 8 -9.70 41.53 -0.46
N CYS A 9 -9.65 42.36 -1.50
CA CYS A 9 -9.25 42.00 -2.85
C CYS A 9 -7.73 42.08 -3.02
N CYS A 10 -7.29 41.43 -4.10
CA CYS A 10 -6.06 41.56 -4.91
C CYS A 10 -4.94 40.52 -4.68
N PRO A 11 -4.21 40.09 -5.74
CA PRO A 11 -4.48 40.20 -7.19
C PRO A 11 -4.26 38.88 -8.00
N PRO A 12 -4.71 38.80 -9.27
CA PRO A 12 -4.39 37.69 -10.16
C PRO A 12 -3.02 37.93 -10.81
N LEU A 13 -2.01 37.13 -10.46
CA LEU A 13 -0.72 37.14 -11.13
C LEU A 13 -0.61 35.99 -12.15
N GLY A 14 -0.40 36.39 -13.40
CA GLY A 14 0.58 35.74 -14.26
C GLY A 14 0.20 34.39 -14.85
N SER A 15 -0.50 34.43 -15.98
CA SER A 15 -0.55 33.35 -16.95
C SER A 15 0.84 33.14 -17.56
N THR A 16 1.66 32.32 -16.91
CA THR A 16 2.94 31.88 -17.46
C THR A 16 2.68 30.61 -18.27
N ARG A 17 2.58 30.77 -19.59
CA ARG A 17 2.54 29.68 -20.55
C ARG A 17 3.84 28.86 -20.43
N LEU A 18 3.77 27.72 -19.75
CA LEU A 18 4.84 26.74 -19.79
C LEU A 18 4.85 26.09 -21.18
N PHE A 19 5.90 26.41 -21.91
CA PHE A 19 6.30 25.79 -23.17
C PHE A 19 6.54 24.30 -22.90
N VAL A 20 5.67 23.43 -23.41
CA VAL A 20 5.84 21.97 -23.36
C VAL A 20 6.76 21.55 -24.50
N PRO A 21 8.01 21.13 -24.25
CA PRO A 21 8.82 20.53 -25.30
C PRO A 21 8.20 19.20 -25.73
N ARG A 22 7.91 19.10 -27.02
CA ARG A 22 7.39 17.91 -27.71
C ARG A 22 8.49 16.85 -27.76
N LEU A 23 8.42 15.85 -26.88
CA LEU A 23 9.29 14.68 -26.92
C LEU A 23 9.02 13.83 -28.19
N PRO A 24 10.06 13.28 -28.82
CA PRO A 24 9.92 12.43 -29.99
C PRO A 24 9.20 11.11 -29.66
N ALA A 25 8.36 10.67 -30.60
CA ALA A 25 7.55 9.46 -30.51
C ALA A 25 8.41 8.21 -30.32
N VAL A 26 8.18 7.50 -29.22
CA VAL A 26 8.72 6.15 -29.00
C VAL A 26 7.82 5.16 -29.76
N PRO A 27 8.38 4.22 -30.55
CA PRO A 27 7.58 3.27 -31.32
C PRO A 27 6.74 2.37 -30.42
N ALA A 28 5.48 2.20 -30.84
CA ALA A 28 4.47 1.39 -30.18
C ALA A 28 4.89 -0.08 -30.12
N PHE A 29 5.11 -0.59 -28.91
CA PHE A 29 5.30 -2.02 -28.67
C PHE A 29 3.92 -2.68 -28.61
N SER A 30 3.52 -3.32 -29.71
CA SER A 30 2.27 -4.07 -29.83
C SER A 30 2.29 -5.30 -28.92
N ILE A 31 1.63 -5.21 -27.78
CA ILE A 31 1.32 -6.36 -26.92
C ILE A 31 0.06 -7.02 -27.48
N SER A 32 0.23 -8.21 -28.05
CA SER A 32 -0.85 -9.10 -28.45
C SER A 32 -1.72 -9.45 -27.24
N ARG A 33 -3.03 -9.23 -27.40
CA ARG A 33 -4.09 -9.50 -26.43
C ARG A 33 -4.48 -10.98 -26.56
N PRO A 34 -4.29 -11.85 -25.55
CA PRO A 34 -4.98 -13.12 -25.54
C PRO A 34 -6.44 -12.86 -25.18
N GLU A 35 -7.30 -13.12 -26.16
CA GLU A 35 -8.75 -13.24 -26.04
C GLU A 35 -9.06 -14.33 -25.00
N SER A 36 -9.79 -13.96 -23.95
CA SER A 36 -10.38 -14.95 -23.04
C SER A 36 -11.87 -14.68 -22.97
N THR A 37 -12.58 -15.57 -23.65
CA THR A 37 -14.02 -15.76 -23.71
C THR A 37 -14.67 -15.61 -22.34
N PHE A 38 -15.62 -14.68 -22.26
CA PHE A 38 -16.45 -14.46 -21.08
C PHE A 38 -17.66 -15.40 -21.17
N THR A 39 -17.71 -16.44 -20.33
CA THR A 39 -18.92 -17.24 -20.11
C THR A 39 -19.54 -16.83 -18.77
N PRO A 40 -20.76 -16.30 -18.73
CA PRO A 40 -21.41 -15.92 -17.48
C PRO A 40 -22.14 -17.09 -16.84
N SER A 41 -22.22 -17.03 -15.51
CA SER A 41 -23.06 -17.84 -14.61
C SER A 41 -22.48 -19.19 -14.13
N ALA A 42 -21.92 -19.15 -12.92
CA ALA A 42 -21.92 -20.29 -12.00
C ALA A 42 -22.01 -19.73 -10.56
N HIS A 43 -23.03 -20.18 -9.82
CA HIS A 43 -23.20 -19.97 -8.38
C HIS A 43 -21.86 -20.16 -7.66
N VAL A 44 -21.33 -19.07 -7.07
CA VAL A 44 -20.05 -19.09 -6.37
C VAL A 44 -20.28 -19.63 -4.96
N SER A 45 -20.12 -20.94 -4.81
CA SER A 45 -19.83 -21.54 -3.50
C SER A 45 -18.47 -21.01 -3.04
N ILE A 46 -18.48 -20.16 -2.02
CA ILE A 46 -17.28 -19.54 -1.45
C ILE A 46 -16.71 -20.53 -0.43
N SER A 47 -15.81 -21.40 -0.87
CA SER A 47 -14.93 -22.12 0.07
C SER A 47 -14.14 -21.08 0.89
N PRO A 48 -13.93 -21.29 2.20
CA PRO A 48 -13.31 -20.32 3.12
C PRO A 48 -11.84 -19.98 2.81
N ASP A 49 -11.27 -20.53 1.75
CA ASP A 49 -9.90 -20.30 1.28
C ASP A 49 -9.84 -19.81 -0.19
N LYS A 50 -10.97 -19.36 -0.74
CA LYS A 50 -11.03 -18.85 -2.11
C LYS A 50 -10.43 -17.45 -2.17
N VAL A 51 -9.29 -17.32 -2.86
CA VAL A 51 -8.70 -16.03 -3.23
C VAL A 51 -9.72 -15.26 -4.06
N LEU A 52 -10.41 -14.29 -3.45
CA LEU A 52 -11.44 -13.50 -4.15
C LEU A 52 -10.79 -12.56 -5.17
N TYR A 53 -9.57 -12.08 -4.89
CA TYR A 53 -8.92 -11.12 -5.76
C TYR A 53 -7.40 -11.29 -5.79
N ARG A 54 -6.84 -11.25 -7.00
CA ARG A 54 -5.40 -11.22 -7.26
C ARG A 54 -5.07 -9.94 -8.01
N GLY A 55 -4.14 -9.16 -7.47
CA GLY A 55 -3.75 -7.89 -8.09
C GLY A 55 -3.17 -8.14 -9.49
N PRO A 56 -3.70 -7.50 -10.56
CA PRO A 56 -3.28 -7.77 -11.94
C PRO A 56 -1.81 -7.42 -12.19
N LEU A 57 -1.26 -6.48 -11.42
CA LEU A 57 0.12 -6.01 -11.53
C LEU A 57 1.11 -6.78 -10.65
N THR A 58 0.67 -7.87 -9.99
CA THR A 58 1.51 -8.58 -9.03
C THR A 58 2.78 -9.16 -9.66
N ALA A 59 2.67 -9.70 -10.88
CA ALA A 59 3.83 -10.26 -11.58
C ALA A 59 4.83 -9.15 -11.98
N THR A 60 4.33 -8.05 -12.54
CA THR A 60 5.14 -6.89 -12.94
C THR A 60 5.85 -6.28 -11.75
N PHE A 61 5.14 -6.12 -10.63
CA PHE A 61 5.69 -5.56 -9.40
C PHE A 61 6.80 -6.44 -8.80
N LYS A 62 6.64 -7.77 -8.82
CA LYS A 62 7.70 -8.70 -8.40
C LYS A 62 8.94 -8.57 -9.27
N ARG A 63 8.77 -8.53 -10.60
CA ARG A 63 9.88 -8.36 -11.55
C ARG A 63 10.60 -7.03 -11.34
N LEU A 64 9.86 -5.95 -11.14
CA LEU A 64 10.41 -4.62 -10.88
C LEU A 64 11.30 -4.60 -9.63
N LYS A 65 10.86 -5.25 -8.54
CA LYS A 65 11.65 -5.37 -7.31
C LYS A 65 12.90 -6.24 -7.49
N VAL A 66 12.78 -7.38 -8.15
CA VAL A 66 13.93 -8.27 -8.41
C VAL A 66 14.96 -7.53 -9.26
N PHE A 67 14.53 -6.85 -10.31
CA PHE A 67 15.41 -6.09 -11.19
C PHE A 67 16.15 -4.95 -10.45
N SER A 68 15.44 -4.22 -9.60
CA SER A 68 16.06 -3.13 -8.82
C SER A 68 17.05 -3.67 -7.78
N LEU A 69 16.68 -4.73 -7.08
CA LEU A 69 17.56 -5.41 -6.11
C LEU A 69 18.78 -6.03 -6.77
N SER A 70 18.65 -6.61 -7.96
CA SER A 70 19.78 -7.17 -8.69
C SER A 70 20.75 -6.09 -9.15
N SER A 71 20.24 -4.96 -9.65
CA SER A 71 21.08 -3.82 -10.05
C SER A 71 21.83 -3.23 -8.86
N LEU A 72 21.16 -3.06 -7.72
CA LEU A 72 21.80 -2.59 -6.49
C LEU A 72 22.86 -3.60 -6.00
N ALA A 73 22.54 -4.90 -5.99
CA ALA A 73 23.48 -5.94 -5.61
C ALA A 73 24.70 -5.96 -6.53
N LEU A 74 24.50 -5.84 -7.84
CA LEU A 74 25.58 -5.76 -8.83
C LEU A 74 26.48 -4.54 -8.60
N CYS A 75 25.90 -3.38 -8.28
CA CYS A 75 26.71 -2.20 -7.90
C CYS A 75 27.53 -2.46 -6.65
N LEU A 76 26.94 -3.08 -5.62
CA LEU A 76 27.62 -3.39 -4.36
C LEU A 76 28.71 -4.45 -4.52
N THR A 77 28.59 -5.38 -5.47
CA THR A 77 29.62 -6.40 -5.74
C THR A 77 30.73 -5.90 -6.66
N ILE A 78 30.42 -5.06 -7.66
CA ILE A 78 31.42 -4.50 -8.59
C ILE A 78 32.27 -3.42 -7.89
N THR A 79 31.69 -2.64 -6.97
CA THR A 79 32.41 -1.57 -6.27
C THR A 79 33.71 -2.03 -5.61
N PRO A 80 33.74 -3.07 -4.74
CA PRO A 80 34.99 -3.51 -4.12
C PRO A 80 36.01 -4.04 -5.15
N VAL A 81 35.55 -4.64 -6.27
CA VAL A 81 36.42 -5.09 -7.36
C VAL A 81 37.12 -3.90 -8.03
N MET A 82 36.41 -2.79 -8.25
CA MET A 82 36.98 -1.56 -8.81
C MET A 82 38.05 -0.93 -7.91
N PHE A 83 37.97 -1.13 -6.59
CA PHE A 83 38.99 -0.68 -5.64
C PHE A 83 40.19 -1.63 -5.57
N ALA A 84 39.99 -2.93 -5.78
CA ALA A 84 41.07 -3.92 -5.80
C ALA A 84 41.98 -3.81 -7.03
N ILE A 85 41.46 -3.31 -8.16
CA ILE A 85 42.25 -3.13 -9.38
C ILE A 85 43.07 -1.84 -9.30
N GLU A 86 44.38 -1.95 -9.51
CA GLU A 86 45.28 -0.81 -9.65
C GLU A 86 44.94 -0.03 -10.94
N SER A 87 44.19 1.06 -10.81
CA SER A 87 43.95 2.02 -11.89
C SER A 87 44.70 3.34 -11.64
N ASN A 88 45.06 4.04 -12.71
CA ASN A 88 45.78 5.32 -12.63
C ASN A 88 44.90 6.51 -12.15
N LEU A 89 43.77 6.23 -11.53
CA LEU A 89 42.83 7.23 -11.00
C LEU A 89 43.05 7.42 -9.50
N PRO A 90 43.09 8.69 -9.01
CA PRO A 90 43.20 8.97 -7.58
C PRO A 90 42.01 8.36 -6.82
N TRP A 91 42.26 7.93 -5.57
CA TRP A 91 41.27 7.26 -4.71
C TRP A 91 39.94 8.03 -4.60
N SER A 92 40.01 9.36 -4.53
CA SER A 92 38.85 10.25 -4.45
C SER A 92 37.94 10.15 -5.68
N ALA A 93 38.50 10.08 -6.88
CA ALA A 93 37.73 9.95 -8.12
C ALA A 93 36.99 8.61 -8.18
N ARG A 94 37.64 7.52 -7.74
CA ARG A 94 37.00 6.19 -7.67
C ARG A 94 35.86 6.17 -6.68
N ALA A 95 36.05 6.77 -5.50
CA ALA A 95 35.02 6.89 -4.48
C ALA A 95 33.81 7.67 -5.00
N PHE A 96 34.02 8.81 -5.67
CA PHE A 96 32.93 9.61 -6.24
C PHE A 96 32.10 8.85 -7.28
N LEU A 97 32.77 8.12 -8.18
CA LEU A 97 32.12 7.30 -9.20
C LEU A 97 31.30 6.17 -8.57
N ALA A 98 31.88 5.45 -7.61
CA ALA A 98 31.20 4.38 -6.88
C ALA A 98 29.98 4.91 -6.10
N CYS A 99 30.13 6.03 -5.37
CA CYS A 99 29.05 6.65 -4.63
C CYS A 99 27.90 7.11 -5.55
N THR A 100 28.21 7.63 -6.73
CA THR A 100 27.18 8.07 -7.70
C THR A 100 26.37 6.88 -8.22
N ALA A 101 27.06 5.78 -8.57
CA ALA A 101 26.42 4.56 -9.04
C ALA A 101 25.55 3.90 -7.96
N ILE A 102 26.08 3.74 -6.74
CA ILE A 102 25.34 3.19 -5.59
C ILE A 102 24.18 4.11 -5.21
N GLY A 103 24.42 5.43 -5.16
CA GLY A 103 23.43 6.44 -4.80
C GLY A 103 22.23 6.43 -5.74
N THR A 104 22.47 6.47 -7.06
CA THR A 104 21.40 6.44 -8.07
C THR A 104 20.58 5.15 -7.98
N SER A 105 21.25 3.99 -7.86
CA SER A 105 20.59 2.69 -7.69
C SER A 105 19.80 2.59 -6.39
N SER A 106 20.32 3.16 -5.29
CA SER A 106 19.66 3.16 -3.98
C SER A 106 18.42 4.04 -3.97
N VAL A 107 18.49 5.25 -4.54
CA VAL A 107 17.35 6.17 -4.66
C VAL A 107 16.25 5.53 -5.51
N SER A 108 16.59 4.97 -6.67
CA SER A 108 15.62 4.26 -7.53
C SER A 108 14.95 3.10 -6.79
N THR A 109 15.73 2.30 -6.07
CA THR A 109 15.20 1.18 -5.27
C THR A 109 14.30 1.65 -4.14
N ALA A 110 14.64 2.77 -3.47
CA ALA A 110 13.86 3.35 -2.39
C ALA A 110 12.50 3.87 -2.87
N VAL A 111 12.45 4.54 -4.03
CA VAL A 111 11.19 5.01 -4.62
C VAL A 111 10.25 3.84 -4.93
N ILE A 112 10.79 2.75 -5.51
CA ILE A 112 10.01 1.54 -5.79
C ILE A 112 9.55 0.86 -4.50
N ALA A 113 10.39 0.86 -3.46
CA ALA A 113 10.04 0.35 -2.14
C ALA A 113 8.86 1.12 -1.52
N TRP A 114 8.92 2.45 -1.61
CA TRP A 114 7.92 3.37 -1.09
C TRP A 114 6.61 3.27 -1.85
N ALA A 115 6.64 3.38 -3.18
CA ALA A 115 5.46 3.23 -4.04
C ALA A 115 4.84 1.83 -3.94
N GLY A 116 5.66 0.82 -3.68
CA GLY A 116 5.25 -0.57 -3.56
C GLY A 116 4.77 -1.01 -2.18
N ARG A 117 4.90 -0.16 -1.15
CA ARG A 117 4.64 -0.54 0.26
C ARG A 117 3.21 -1.00 0.48
N SER A 118 2.28 -0.40 -0.24
CA SER A 118 0.84 -0.52 -0.03
C SER A 118 0.14 -1.38 -1.07
N TYR A 119 0.89 -1.89 -2.06
CA TYR A 119 0.36 -2.76 -3.09
C TYR A 119 -0.01 -4.15 -2.50
N VAL A 120 -1.29 -4.48 -2.56
CA VAL A 120 -1.82 -5.80 -2.16
C VAL A 120 -1.78 -6.74 -3.34
N THR A 121 -1.19 -7.90 -3.11
CA THR A 121 -1.00 -8.92 -4.14
C THR A 121 -2.16 -9.91 -4.21
N ALA A 122 -2.74 -10.23 -3.06
CA ALA A 122 -3.89 -11.10 -2.93
C ALA A 122 -4.79 -10.62 -1.80
N LEU A 123 -6.09 -10.76 -2.00
CA LEU A 123 -7.12 -10.48 -1.01
C LEU A 123 -8.00 -11.73 -0.89
N ARG A 124 -8.12 -12.23 0.34
CA ARG A 124 -8.96 -13.39 0.70
C ARG A 124 -10.03 -12.92 1.67
N LEU A 125 -11.23 -13.46 1.52
CA LEU A 125 -12.33 -13.19 2.46
C LEU A 125 -12.70 -14.53 3.08
N SER A 126 -12.80 -14.53 4.40
CA SER A 126 -13.35 -15.64 5.15
C SER A 126 -14.78 -15.27 5.53
N LYS A 127 -15.73 -16.11 5.12
CA LYS A 127 -17.13 -15.97 5.47
C LYS A 127 -17.47 -16.88 6.64
N SER A 128 -18.34 -16.41 7.52
CA SER A 128 -18.84 -17.20 8.64
C SER A 128 -19.82 -18.27 8.13
N PRO A 129 -19.69 -19.54 8.52
CA PRO A 129 -20.60 -20.61 8.07
C PRO A 129 -22.04 -20.43 8.58
N ALA A 130 -22.27 -19.60 9.60
CA ALA A 130 -23.57 -19.40 10.22
C ALA A 130 -24.47 -18.41 9.44
N ASN A 131 -23.93 -17.30 8.94
CA ASN A 131 -24.71 -16.18 8.40
C ASN A 131 -24.31 -15.74 6.99
N ASP A 132 -23.40 -16.44 6.31
CA ASP A 132 -22.78 -16.06 5.01
C ASP A 132 -22.18 -14.62 4.98
N ALA A 133 -22.09 -13.99 6.15
CA ALA A 133 -21.52 -12.67 6.37
C ALA A 133 -19.99 -12.73 6.29
N ILE A 134 -19.38 -11.65 5.80
CA ILE A 134 -17.93 -11.50 5.75
C ILE A 134 -17.44 -11.27 7.18
N GLU A 135 -16.72 -12.25 7.72
CA GLU A 135 -16.21 -12.22 9.09
C GLU A 135 -14.78 -11.70 9.13
N GLN A 136 -13.94 -12.06 8.16
CA GLN A 136 -12.55 -11.66 8.15
C GLN A 136 -12.05 -11.36 6.74
N ILE A 137 -11.22 -10.32 6.62
CA ILE A 137 -10.54 -9.96 5.38
C ILE A 137 -9.03 -10.13 5.57
N GLU A 138 -8.40 -10.93 4.72
CA GLU A 138 -6.95 -11.09 4.70
C GLU A 138 -6.33 -10.41 3.48
N PHE A 139 -5.38 -9.52 3.72
CA PHE A 139 -4.58 -8.85 2.71
C PHE A 139 -3.16 -9.41 2.70
N THR A 140 -2.65 -9.78 1.53
CA THR A 140 -1.25 -10.17 1.38
C THR A 140 -0.45 -9.08 0.68
N THR A 141 0.51 -8.48 1.38
CA THR A 141 1.45 -7.49 0.84
C THR A 141 2.85 -8.08 0.73
N LEU A 142 3.74 -7.42 -0.02
CA LEU A 142 5.13 -7.84 -0.17
C LEU A 142 6.09 -6.78 0.37
N THR A 143 7.00 -7.21 1.24
CA THR A 143 8.12 -6.38 1.70
C THR A 143 9.09 -6.02 0.56
N LEU A 144 10.06 -5.16 0.87
CA LEU A 144 11.16 -4.84 -0.04
C LEU A 144 11.88 -6.10 -0.53
N ARG A 145 12.14 -7.05 0.37
CA ARG A 145 12.83 -8.33 0.08
C ARG A 145 11.90 -9.42 -0.45
N LEU A 146 10.76 -9.05 -1.05
CA LEU A 146 9.74 -9.98 -1.58
C LEU A 146 9.17 -10.98 -0.54
N ARG A 147 9.35 -10.75 0.76
CA ARG A 147 8.71 -11.58 1.78
C ARG A 147 7.24 -11.19 1.92
N PRO A 148 6.31 -12.15 1.95
CA PRO A 148 4.89 -11.87 2.14
C PRO A 148 4.64 -11.40 3.58
N ARG A 149 3.71 -10.47 3.72
CA ARG A 149 3.10 -10.06 4.99
C ARG A 149 1.61 -10.22 4.87
N ILE A 150 1.00 -10.83 5.87
CA ILE A 150 -0.42 -11.13 5.89
C ILE A 150 -1.05 -10.21 6.92
N THR A 151 -1.97 -9.34 6.50
CA THR A 151 -2.75 -8.49 7.39
C THR A 151 -4.15 -9.04 7.46
N ARG A 152 -4.59 -9.42 8.66
CA ARG A 152 -5.94 -9.90 8.95
C ARG A 152 -6.73 -8.77 9.58
N VAL A 153 -7.90 -8.48 9.03
CA VAL A 153 -8.86 -7.54 9.59
C VAL A 153 -10.07 -8.34 10.05
N TYR A 154 -10.35 -8.28 11.35
CA TYR A 154 -11.41 -9.06 12.00
C TYR A 154 -12.78 -8.39 11.91
N ASP A 155 -12.82 -7.08 11.67
CA ASP A 155 -14.07 -6.36 11.52
C ASP A 155 -13.99 -5.44 10.29
N PRO A 156 -14.75 -5.74 9.21
CA PRO A 156 -14.70 -4.99 7.97
C PRO A 156 -15.25 -3.56 8.11
N LEU A 157 -16.00 -3.24 9.19
CA LEU A 157 -16.54 -1.90 9.42
C LEU A 157 -15.46 -0.85 9.64
N PHE A 158 -14.26 -1.29 10.04
CA PHE A 158 -13.11 -0.41 10.23
C PHE A 158 -12.36 -0.09 8.93
N VAL A 159 -12.77 -0.68 7.80
CA VAL A 159 -12.17 -0.42 6.49
C VAL A 159 -12.99 0.64 5.78
N VAL A 160 -12.44 1.85 5.70
CA VAL A 160 -13.12 3.02 5.12
C VAL A 160 -12.56 3.25 3.71
N PRO A 161 -13.43 3.53 2.71
CA PRO A 161 -12.96 3.93 1.40
C PRO A 161 -12.29 5.30 1.51
N ILE A 162 -11.17 5.46 0.83
CA ILE A 162 -10.46 6.73 0.77
C ILE A 162 -10.97 7.52 -0.45
N ASP A 163 -11.34 8.78 -0.24
CA ASP A 163 -11.71 9.67 -1.34
C ASP A 163 -10.48 10.07 -2.20
N PRO A 164 -10.61 10.08 -3.54
CA PRO A 164 -9.60 10.68 -4.41
C PRO A 164 -9.49 12.19 -4.09
N PRO A 165 -8.28 12.78 -3.96
CA PRO A 165 -7.04 12.46 -4.69
C PRO A 165 -5.88 11.90 -3.84
N SER A 166 -6.16 11.32 -2.67
CA SER A 166 -5.18 11.15 -1.57
C SER A 166 -4.13 10.01 -1.72
N GLY A 167 -3.91 9.50 -2.93
CA GLY A 167 -2.80 8.59 -3.25
C GLY A 167 -3.24 7.37 -4.05
N PHE A 168 -2.38 6.35 -4.11
CA PHE A 168 -2.71 5.13 -4.85
C PHE A 168 -3.59 4.15 -4.04
N ALA A 169 -3.89 4.44 -2.76
CA ALA A 169 -4.68 3.58 -1.87
C ALA A 169 -6.19 3.77 -2.04
N LYS A 170 -6.95 2.68 -2.11
CA LYS A 170 -8.43 2.74 -2.15
C LYS A 170 -9.07 2.62 -0.77
N TRP A 171 -8.42 1.92 0.15
CA TRP A 171 -8.97 1.61 1.47
C TRP A 171 -7.97 1.94 2.58
N GLU A 172 -8.46 2.50 3.68
CA GLU A 172 -7.70 2.82 4.89
C GLU A 172 -8.41 2.24 6.11
N LEU A 173 -7.63 1.92 7.14
CA LEU A 173 -8.19 1.60 8.45
C LEU A 173 -8.63 2.90 9.12
N ALA A 174 -9.85 2.92 9.63
CA ALA A 174 -10.39 4.07 10.33
C ALA A 174 -9.49 4.47 11.52
N GLN A 175 -9.25 5.77 11.65
CA GLN A 175 -8.55 6.35 12.81
C GLN A 175 -9.52 6.63 13.97
N LEU A 176 -10.76 6.94 13.63
CA LEU A 176 -11.85 7.16 14.55
C LEU A 176 -13.07 6.41 14.01
N VAL A 177 -13.73 5.63 14.85
CA VAL A 177 -14.95 4.92 14.49
C VAL A 177 -16.07 5.30 15.46
N LEU A 178 -17.24 5.59 14.91
CA LEU A 178 -18.47 5.71 15.67
C LEU A 178 -19.27 4.44 15.43
N LEU A 179 -19.44 3.61 16.46
CA LEU A 179 -20.28 2.42 16.34
C LEU A 179 -21.75 2.83 16.51
N PRO A 180 -22.59 2.68 15.46
CA PRO A 180 -24.01 2.87 15.62
C PRO A 180 -24.58 1.81 16.57
N PRO A 181 -25.45 2.18 17.52
CA PRO A 181 -25.93 1.27 18.58
C PRO A 181 -26.74 0.08 18.07
N HIS A 182 -27.12 0.05 16.79
CA HIS A 182 -27.86 -1.03 16.15
C HIS A 182 -26.98 -2.10 15.50
N LEU A 183 -25.67 -1.86 15.33
CA LEU A 183 -24.77 -2.80 14.62
C LEU A 183 -24.08 -3.81 15.55
N ARG A 184 -24.03 -3.55 16.86
CA ARG A 184 -23.54 -4.52 17.86
C ARG A 184 -24.57 -4.71 18.96
N ALA A 185 -24.95 -5.97 19.21
CA ALA A 185 -25.90 -6.35 20.27
C ALA A 185 -25.39 -6.05 21.69
N THR A 186 -24.09 -5.81 21.85
CA THR A 186 -23.49 -5.42 23.13
C THR A 186 -22.46 -4.32 22.86
N PRO A 187 -22.66 -3.09 23.35
CA PRO A 187 -21.66 -2.05 23.23
C PRO A 187 -20.41 -2.44 24.04
N PRO A 188 -19.20 -2.21 23.51
CA PRO A 188 -17.97 -2.48 24.24
C PRO A 188 -17.89 -1.60 25.48
N ALA A 189 -17.38 -2.15 26.58
CA ALA A 189 -17.24 -1.38 27.81
C ALA A 189 -16.25 -0.21 27.60
N PRO A 190 -16.53 0.98 28.16
CA PRO A 190 -15.63 2.12 28.04
C PRO A 190 -14.25 1.80 28.62
N GLY A 191 -13.20 2.19 27.91
CA GLY A 191 -11.81 1.93 28.28
C GLY A 191 -11.26 0.57 27.83
N THR A 192 -12.07 -0.28 27.20
CA THR A 192 -11.59 -1.56 26.65
C THR A 192 -10.82 -1.37 25.35
N GLU A 193 -9.80 -2.20 25.17
CA GLU A 193 -8.98 -2.25 23.96
C GLU A 193 -9.30 -3.52 23.17
N GLU A 194 -9.58 -3.36 21.88
CA GLU A 194 -9.92 -4.47 20.98
C GLU A 194 -8.96 -4.46 19.78
N THR A 195 -8.41 -5.62 19.42
CA THR A 195 -7.55 -5.74 18.23
C THR A 195 -8.44 -5.92 17.00
N VAL A 196 -8.48 -4.89 16.16
CA VAL A 196 -9.29 -4.85 14.94
C VAL A 196 -8.56 -5.50 13.77
N ALA A 197 -7.24 -5.37 13.74
CA ALA A 197 -6.41 -5.97 12.72
C ALA A 197 -5.05 -6.37 13.26
N GLU A 198 -4.46 -7.42 12.69
CA GLU A 198 -3.08 -7.83 12.97
C GLU A 198 -2.31 -8.09 11.68
N THR A 199 -1.02 -7.79 11.69
CA THR A 199 -0.14 -8.15 10.57
C THR A 199 0.88 -9.15 11.02
N THR A 200 0.96 -10.27 10.31
CA THR A 200 1.89 -11.36 10.57
C THR A 200 2.91 -11.52 9.44
N ASP A 201 4.08 -12.05 9.81
CA ASP A 201 5.09 -12.54 8.86
C ASP A 201 4.67 -13.91 8.30
N ALA A 202 5.40 -14.43 7.32
CA ALA A 202 5.18 -15.76 6.75
C ALA A 202 5.19 -16.89 7.80
N GLN A 203 5.90 -16.69 8.93
CA GLN A 203 5.97 -17.62 10.06
C GLN A 203 4.88 -17.37 11.11
N ASN A 204 3.81 -16.64 10.76
CA ASN A 204 2.70 -16.28 11.66
C ASN A 204 3.12 -15.48 12.91
N ARG A 205 4.28 -14.81 12.86
CA ARG A 205 4.74 -13.91 13.93
C ARG A 205 4.08 -12.55 13.77
N VAL A 206 3.42 -12.06 14.81
CA VAL A 206 2.78 -10.74 14.82
C VAL A 206 3.84 -9.63 14.75
N LEU A 207 3.80 -8.84 13.68
CA LEU A 207 4.69 -7.70 13.44
C LEU A 207 4.10 -6.40 13.98
N GLY A 208 2.78 -6.29 13.99
CA GLY A 208 2.02 -5.17 14.53
C GLY A 208 0.54 -5.53 14.69
N ARG A 209 -0.19 -4.69 15.41
CA ARG A 209 -1.63 -4.74 15.63
C ARG A 209 -2.24 -3.36 15.44
N TRP A 210 -3.48 -3.31 14.99
CA TRP A 210 -4.32 -2.13 14.98
C TRP A 210 -5.34 -2.31 16.09
N VAL A 211 -5.27 -1.44 17.09
CA VAL A 211 -6.06 -1.55 18.31
C VAL A 211 -7.01 -0.36 18.37
N VAL A 212 -8.29 -0.63 18.64
CA VAL A 212 -9.26 0.41 18.96
C VAL A 212 -9.41 0.50 20.47
N ARG A 213 -9.37 1.73 20.98
CA ARG A 213 -9.72 2.03 22.37
C ARG A 213 -11.11 2.64 22.40
N TRP A 214 -12.02 1.96 23.09
CA TRP A 214 -13.42 2.37 23.17
C TRP A 214 -13.65 3.43 24.26
N GLY A 215 -14.42 4.46 23.93
CA GLY A 215 -14.90 5.51 24.82
C GLY A 215 -16.35 5.29 25.26
N GLU A 216 -16.84 6.17 26.13
CA GLU A 216 -18.16 6.07 26.76
C GLU A 216 -19.33 6.21 25.77
N ASN A 217 -19.14 6.91 24.66
CA ASN A 217 -20.17 7.15 23.65
C ASN A 217 -20.14 6.13 22.50
N GLY A 218 -19.41 5.02 22.63
CA GLY A 218 -19.15 4.11 21.49
C GLY A 218 -18.17 4.70 20.46
N GLU A 219 -17.49 5.77 20.82
CA GLU A 219 -16.37 6.36 20.08
C GLU A 219 -15.14 5.47 20.23
N GLY A 220 -14.60 4.94 19.14
CA GLY A 220 -13.39 4.15 19.11
C GLY A 220 -12.22 4.97 18.56
N ALA A 221 -11.20 5.25 19.37
CA ALA A 221 -9.95 5.84 18.91
C ALA A 221 -8.97 4.73 18.52
N CYS A 222 -8.65 4.64 17.23
CA CYS A 222 -7.76 3.62 16.71
C CYS A 222 -6.30 4.07 16.75
N HIS A 223 -5.41 3.15 17.12
CA HIS A 223 -3.98 3.39 17.16
C HIS A 223 -3.17 2.14 16.81
N GLU A 224 -1.94 2.36 16.38
CA GLU A 224 -0.99 1.27 16.11
C GLU A 224 -0.43 0.71 17.43
N GLY A 225 -0.68 -0.57 17.67
CA GLY A 225 -0.09 -1.34 18.75
C GLY A 225 1.02 -2.27 18.25
N GLY A 226 2.20 -2.24 18.87
CA GLY A 226 3.25 -3.24 18.63
C GLY A 226 4.65 -2.66 18.40
N ASN A 227 5.61 -3.58 18.23
CA ASN A 227 7.04 -3.25 18.18
C ASN A 227 7.46 -2.59 16.85
N ARG A 228 6.62 -2.66 15.80
CA ARG A 228 6.87 -1.97 14.52
C ARG A 228 5.67 -1.10 14.12
N ARG A 229 5.79 0.20 14.40
CA ARG A 229 4.83 1.28 14.06
C ARG A 229 4.76 1.64 12.56
N GLU A 230 5.16 0.71 11.70
CA GLU A 230 5.29 0.94 10.27
C GLU A 230 4.56 -0.15 9.45
N VAL A 231 3.89 -1.06 10.15
CA VAL A 231 3.35 -2.25 9.51
C VAL A 231 1.94 -2.00 8.96
N PHE A 232 1.21 -1.06 9.55
CA PHE A 232 -0.15 -0.70 9.18
C PHE A 232 -0.20 0.57 8.35
N GLN A 233 0.10 0.46 7.05
CA GLN A 233 -0.16 1.55 6.12
C GLN A 233 -0.89 1.04 4.89
N ARG A 234 -2.17 1.44 4.81
CA ARG A 234 -3.04 1.54 3.63
C ARG A 234 -3.02 0.33 2.69
N ALA A 235 -4.07 -0.49 2.74
CA ALA A 235 -4.22 -1.66 1.89
C ALA A 235 -4.96 -1.31 0.58
N TYR A 236 -4.43 -1.76 -0.55
CA TYR A 236 -5.01 -1.53 -1.87
C TYR A 236 -5.93 -2.71 -2.20
N GLY A 237 -7.08 -2.47 -2.82
CA GLY A 237 -7.90 -3.55 -3.35
C GLY A 237 -8.82 -2.96 -4.40
N ALA A 238 -8.57 -3.27 -5.67
CA ALA A 238 -9.50 -2.92 -6.74
C ALA A 238 -10.71 -3.86 -6.66
N THR A 239 -11.62 -3.59 -5.73
CA THR A 239 -12.99 -4.07 -5.81
C THR A 239 -13.73 -3.16 -6.77
N THR A 240 -13.64 -3.47 -8.06
CA THR A 240 -14.71 -3.20 -9.01
C THR A 240 -15.78 -4.28 -8.80
N GLY A 241 -16.91 -3.93 -8.20
CA GLY A 241 -18.10 -4.80 -8.18
C GLY A 241 -18.57 -5.35 -6.83
N LEU A 242 -18.56 -4.54 -5.76
CA LEU A 242 -19.44 -4.78 -4.61
C LEU A 242 -20.46 -3.64 -4.57
N HIS A 243 -21.50 -3.79 -5.39
CA HIS A 243 -22.77 -3.09 -5.31
C HIS A 243 -23.87 -4.14 -5.30
#